data_AF-A0A1W6DNL9-F1
#
_entry.id   AF-A0A1W6DNL9-F1
#
_cell.length_a   1.000
_cell.length_b   1.000
_cell.length_c   1.000
_cell.angle_alpha   90.00
_cell.angle_beta   90.00
_cell.angle_gamma   90.00
#
_symmetry.space_group_name_H-M   'P 1'
#
loop_
_entity.id
_entity.type
_entity.pdbx_description
1 polymer ?
#
loop_
_entity_poly.entity_id
_entity_poly.type
_entity_poly.pdbx_seq_one_letter_code
_entity_poly.pdbx_strand_id
1 'polypeptide(L)'
;MTSTPLRALSAGLVAGLVLVGAVAGPALASPSGVRAAPGDDLAAVPLADQPVATGESCAVEAQPLLPGEDPAALPAAPEVCFGSLEEALEFVSGDEVAPSRLARATRADVDGLVGELNATTTAGPRAAAERATTAAAGSIVLGVLWRDPSYKGASKVLYGSGTNGCHTGSTYGFPNLANLLMNNVVSSASTYAGCWVTLYDSYSYAGTKKNCTPHCATLGSFDDRASSVVYRPAGTLG
;
A
#
# COMPACT_ATOMS: atom_id res chain seq x y z
N MET A 1 11.80 42.23 -34.19
CA MET A 1 13.18 41.73 -34.34
C MET A 1 13.22 40.33 -33.69
N THR A 2 12.55 39.31 -34.24
CA THR A 2 13.05 38.31 -35.20
C THR A 2 14.44 37.74 -34.88
N SER A 3 14.49 36.51 -34.37
CA SER A 3 15.09 35.39 -35.12
C SER A 3 14.94 34.06 -34.38
N THR A 4 14.35 33.10 -35.10
CA THR A 4 14.42 31.65 -34.91
C THR A 4 15.55 31.11 -35.79
N PRO A 5 16.18 29.98 -35.43
CA PRO A 5 16.40 28.91 -36.43
C PRO A 5 16.15 27.51 -35.82
N LEU A 6 15.27 26.68 -36.37
CA LEU A 6 15.38 25.79 -37.55
C LEU A 6 15.74 24.32 -37.18
N ARG A 7 14.84 23.44 -37.61
CA ARG A 7 14.84 21.97 -37.54
C ARG A 7 16.01 21.33 -38.29
N ALA A 8 16.41 20.14 -37.83
CA ALA A 8 16.93 19.08 -38.69
C ALA A 8 16.18 17.77 -38.41
N LEU A 9 15.43 17.31 -39.41
CA LEU A 9 14.92 15.94 -39.53
C LEU A 9 16.01 15.06 -40.15
N SER A 10 16.13 13.81 -39.71
CA SER A 10 16.85 12.78 -40.47
C SER A 10 16.14 11.45 -40.30
N ALA A 11 15.58 10.98 -41.42
CA ALA A 11 14.97 9.67 -41.59
C ALA A 11 16.06 8.63 -41.87
N GLY A 12 15.87 7.40 -41.38
CA GLY A 12 16.68 6.24 -41.71
C GLY A 12 15.81 4.99 -41.76
N LEU A 13 15.31 4.67 -42.95
CA LEU A 13 14.56 3.47 -43.29
C LEU A 13 15.52 2.51 -44.01
N VAL A 14 15.73 1.29 -43.50
CA VAL A 14 16.30 0.20 -44.29
C VAL A 14 15.60 -1.11 -43.95
N ALA A 15 14.90 -1.65 -44.94
CA ALA A 15 14.31 -2.98 -44.96
C ALA A 15 15.36 -4.02 -45.37
N GLY A 16 15.27 -5.24 -44.82
CA GLY A 16 16.11 -6.37 -45.22
C GLY A 16 15.39 -7.70 -44.98
N LEU A 17 14.71 -8.18 -46.02
CA LEU A 17 14.05 -9.48 -46.13
C LEU A 17 15.00 -10.42 -46.90
N VAL A 18 15.36 -11.60 -46.36
CA VAL A 18 15.90 -12.73 -47.14
C VAL A 18 15.37 -14.06 -46.60
N LEU A 19 14.84 -14.87 -47.51
CA LEU A 19 14.28 -16.22 -47.32
C LEU A 19 15.35 -17.34 -47.36
N VAL A 20 15.11 -18.35 -46.53
CA VAL A 20 15.18 -19.82 -46.71
C VAL A 20 16.46 -20.47 -47.28
N GLY A 21 16.98 -21.45 -46.52
CA GLY A 21 17.76 -22.57 -47.02
C GLY A 21 17.67 -23.77 -46.07
N ALA A 22 16.95 -24.82 -46.46
CA ALA A 22 16.89 -26.10 -45.78
C ALA A 22 18.01 -27.02 -46.32
N VAL A 23 18.73 -27.71 -45.42
CA VAL A 23 19.56 -28.87 -45.76
C VAL A 23 19.43 -29.92 -44.65
N ALA A 24 19.28 -31.17 -45.08
CA ALA A 24 18.98 -32.34 -44.29
C ALA A 24 20.23 -33.19 -43.97
N GLY A 25 20.14 -33.93 -42.85
CA GLY A 25 20.89 -35.18 -42.59
C GLY A 25 21.63 -35.21 -41.24
N PRO A 26 21.94 -36.40 -40.68
CA PRO A 26 21.10 -37.60 -40.53
C PRO A 26 20.93 -38.02 -39.05
N ALA A 27 20.03 -38.98 -38.83
CA ALA A 27 19.72 -39.59 -37.54
C ALA A 27 20.83 -40.54 -37.04
N LEU A 28 21.16 -40.48 -35.74
CA LEU A 28 21.67 -41.61 -34.97
C LEU A 28 21.20 -41.55 -33.50
N ALA A 29 20.47 -42.59 -33.11
CA ALA A 29 20.40 -43.26 -31.81
C ALA A 29 20.01 -42.48 -30.53
N SER A 30 18.83 -42.82 -30.01
CA SER A 30 18.48 -42.69 -28.59
C SER A 30 19.40 -43.53 -27.68
N PRO A 31 19.51 -43.18 -26.39
CA PRO A 31 18.79 -44.00 -25.44
C PRO A 31 17.94 -43.20 -24.46
N SER A 32 16.85 -43.85 -24.08
CA SER A 32 15.89 -43.49 -23.05
C SER A 32 16.54 -42.98 -21.78
N GLY A 33 16.13 -41.79 -21.36
CA GLY A 33 16.54 -41.17 -20.11
C GLY A 33 15.67 -39.98 -19.77
N VAL A 34 14.34 -40.10 -19.93
CA VAL A 34 13.39 -39.14 -19.34
C VAL A 34 13.46 -39.35 -17.83
N ARG A 35 14.41 -38.69 -17.17
CA ARG A 35 14.22 -38.28 -15.79
C ARG A 35 13.15 -37.21 -15.84
N ALA A 36 11.93 -37.60 -15.47
CA ALA A 36 10.91 -36.67 -15.03
C ALA A 36 11.57 -35.72 -14.02
N ALA A 37 11.69 -34.44 -14.40
CA ALA A 37 11.84 -33.40 -13.40
C ALA A 37 10.62 -33.51 -12.47
N PRO A 38 10.79 -33.45 -11.14
CA PRO A 38 9.64 -33.38 -10.26
C PRO A 38 8.85 -32.14 -10.68
N GLY A 39 7.55 -32.31 -10.87
CA GLY A 39 6.67 -31.18 -11.09
C GLY A 39 6.89 -30.19 -9.95
N ASP A 40 7.21 -28.96 -10.30
CA ASP A 40 6.87 -27.80 -9.48
C ASP A 40 5.34 -27.84 -9.34
N ASP A 41 4.87 -28.58 -8.34
CA ASP A 41 3.67 -28.23 -7.62
C ASP A 41 3.87 -26.77 -7.22
N LEU A 42 3.33 -25.88 -8.04
CA LEU A 42 3.08 -24.49 -7.68
C LEU A 42 2.03 -24.52 -6.56
N ALA A 43 2.44 -24.98 -5.39
CA ALA A 43 1.74 -24.72 -4.15
C ALA A 43 1.53 -23.20 -4.14
N ALA A 44 0.27 -22.79 -4.17
CA ALA A 44 -0.09 -21.39 -4.12
C ALA A 44 0.63 -20.77 -2.92
N VAL A 45 1.60 -19.89 -3.19
CA VAL A 45 2.31 -19.16 -2.13
C VAL A 45 1.22 -18.49 -1.29
N PRO A 46 1.18 -18.74 0.03
CA PRO A 46 0.19 -18.11 0.89
C PRO A 46 0.18 -16.61 0.65
N LEU A 47 -1.01 -15.97 0.64
CA LEU A 47 -1.15 -14.52 0.39
C LEU A 47 -0.30 -13.66 1.35
N ALA A 48 0.10 -14.22 2.50
CA ALA A 48 0.99 -13.58 3.46
C ALA A 48 2.47 -13.54 3.03
N ASP A 49 2.90 -14.47 2.17
CA ASP A 49 4.27 -14.66 1.69
C ASP A 49 4.48 -14.10 0.27
N GLN A 50 3.42 -13.55 -0.33
CA GLN A 50 3.55 -12.86 -1.60
C GLN A 50 4.27 -11.52 -1.41
N PRO A 51 5.17 -11.16 -2.35
CA PRO A 51 5.82 -9.86 -2.30
C PRO A 51 4.77 -8.76 -2.46
N VAL A 52 4.89 -7.75 -1.60
CA VAL A 52 4.18 -6.47 -1.71
C VAL A 52 4.78 -5.74 -2.90
N ALA A 53 3.92 -5.22 -3.76
CA ALA A 53 4.31 -4.39 -4.89
C ALA A 53 3.68 -3.02 -4.68
N THR A 54 4.48 -2.06 -4.24
CA THR A 54 4.00 -0.73 -3.85
C THR A 54 4.08 0.20 -5.05
N GLY A 55 2.97 0.87 -5.35
CA GLY A 55 2.96 2.04 -6.24
C GLY A 55 3.11 3.34 -5.45
N GLU A 56 2.64 4.44 -6.05
CA GLU A 56 2.47 5.71 -5.35
C GLU A 56 1.78 5.50 -3.99
N SER A 57 2.37 6.06 -2.94
CA SER A 57 1.87 5.89 -1.58
C SER A 57 1.77 7.23 -0.89
N CYS A 58 0.63 7.52 -0.27
CA CYS A 58 0.41 8.80 0.39
C CYS A 58 0.14 8.63 1.88
N ALA A 59 0.73 9.49 2.68
CA ALA A 59 0.47 9.62 4.10
C ALA A 59 -0.76 10.53 4.30
N VAL A 60 -1.75 10.04 5.04
CA VAL A 60 -3.00 10.77 5.30
C VAL A 60 -3.27 10.84 6.80
N GLU A 61 -3.41 12.05 7.32
CA GLU A 61 -3.66 12.29 8.74
C GLU A 61 -5.13 12.07 9.08
N ALA A 62 -5.39 11.19 10.03
CA ALA A 62 -6.69 10.95 10.62
C ALA A 62 -6.88 11.83 11.84
N GLN A 63 -8.03 12.52 11.91
CA GLN A 63 -8.49 13.10 13.17
C GLN A 63 -9.24 12.03 13.98
N PRO A 64 -9.04 11.97 15.32
CA PRO A 64 -9.85 11.13 16.18
C PRO A 64 -11.33 11.51 16.07
N LEU A 65 -12.21 10.52 15.95
CA LEU A 65 -13.66 10.73 16.00
C LEU A 65 -14.11 10.89 17.46
N LEU A 66 -14.72 12.03 17.77
CA LEU A 66 -15.29 12.26 19.09
C LEU A 66 -16.70 11.64 19.20
N PRO A 67 -17.11 11.19 20.39
CA PRO A 67 -18.47 10.64 20.58
C PRO A 67 -19.55 11.65 20.19
N GLY A 68 -20.45 11.24 19.28
CA GLY A 68 -21.56 12.07 18.81
C GLY A 68 -21.17 13.15 17.78
N GLU A 69 -19.91 13.18 17.34
CA GLU A 69 -19.47 14.03 16.25
C GLU A 69 -20.11 13.62 14.93
N ASP A 70 -20.57 14.59 14.15
CA ASP A 70 -21.09 14.36 12.80
C ASP A 70 -19.91 14.08 11.85
N PRO A 71 -19.81 12.88 11.26
CA PRO A 71 -18.75 12.56 10.30
C PRO A 71 -18.70 13.49 9.10
N ALA A 72 -19.85 14.05 8.68
CA ALA A 72 -19.91 14.97 7.55
C ALA A 72 -19.30 16.34 7.86
N ALA A 73 -19.11 16.66 9.14
CA ALA A 73 -18.51 17.92 9.61
C ALA A 73 -16.98 17.83 9.78
N LEU A 74 -16.39 16.63 9.62
CA LEU A 74 -14.94 16.46 9.72
C LEU A 74 -14.23 17.21 8.58
N PRO A 75 -13.14 17.93 8.86
CA PRO A 75 -12.36 18.57 7.81
C PRO A 75 -11.74 17.54 6.87
N ALA A 76 -11.38 17.99 5.67
CA ALA A 76 -10.63 17.15 4.75
C ALA A 76 -9.30 16.73 5.39
N ALA A 77 -9.01 15.43 5.34
CA ALA A 77 -7.79 14.87 5.87
C ALA A 77 -6.57 15.39 5.09
N PRO A 78 -5.56 16.00 5.75
CA PRO A 78 -4.31 16.36 5.11
C PRO A 78 -3.63 15.15 4.48
N GLU A 79 -3.04 15.34 3.31
CA GLU A 79 -2.37 14.28 2.56
C GLU A 79 -1.03 14.76 1.97
N VAL A 80 -0.02 13.89 2.01
CA VAL A 80 1.27 14.05 1.33
C VAL A 80 1.61 12.76 0.59
N CYS A 81 1.90 12.85 -0.72
CA CYS A 81 2.16 11.69 -1.57
C CYS A 81 3.64 11.53 -1.90
N PHE A 82 4.05 10.26 -2.02
CA PHE A 82 5.42 9.83 -2.26
C PHE A 82 5.48 8.78 -3.38
N GLY A 83 6.68 8.56 -3.92
CA GLY A 83 6.90 7.58 -4.98
C GLY A 83 6.84 6.14 -4.49
N SER A 84 6.94 5.93 -3.17
CA SER A 84 7.05 4.62 -2.54
C SER A 84 6.41 4.57 -1.15
N LEU A 85 6.12 3.36 -0.66
CA LEU A 85 5.55 3.14 0.67
C LEU A 85 6.56 3.51 1.77
N GLU A 86 7.82 3.21 1.52
CA GLU A 86 8.99 3.49 2.34
C GLU A 86 9.03 4.97 2.71
N GLU A 87 8.97 5.84 1.70
CA GLU A 87 8.98 7.30 1.88
C GLU A 87 7.76 7.79 2.67
N ALA A 88 6.59 7.20 2.43
CA ALA A 88 5.39 7.54 3.19
C ALA A 88 5.50 7.12 4.67
N LEU A 89 6.08 5.94 4.95
CA LEU A 89 6.31 5.45 6.31
C LEU A 89 7.38 6.25 7.04
N GLU A 90 8.47 6.64 6.36
CA GLU A 90 9.50 7.54 6.90
C GLU A 90 8.90 8.91 7.25
N PHE A 91 8.04 9.45 6.38
CA PHE A 91 7.35 10.71 6.66
C PHE A 91 6.46 10.65 7.91
N VAL A 92 5.69 9.56 8.09
CA VAL A 92 4.79 9.39 9.24
C VAL A 92 5.56 9.14 10.53
N SER A 93 6.53 8.23 10.50
CA SER A 93 7.27 7.85 11.70
C SER A 93 8.28 8.92 12.12
N GLY A 94 8.88 9.62 11.16
CA GLY A 94 10.06 10.46 11.38
C GLY A 94 11.36 9.67 11.51
N ASP A 95 11.33 8.35 11.31
CA ASP A 95 12.48 7.45 11.40
C ASP A 95 12.93 7.00 9.99
N GLU A 96 14.23 6.82 9.81
CA GLU A 96 14.81 6.39 8.53
C GLU A 96 14.34 4.96 8.17
N VAL A 97 13.73 4.82 6.99
CA VAL A 97 13.34 3.52 6.43
C VAL A 97 14.29 3.18 5.28
N ALA A 98 15.28 2.33 5.55
CA ALA A 98 16.24 1.96 4.51
C ALA A 98 15.53 1.34 3.28
N PRO A 99 15.77 1.81 2.04
CA PRO A 99 15.06 1.34 0.83
C PRO A 99 15.18 -0.16 0.58
N SER A 100 16.24 -0.78 1.08
CA SER A 100 16.47 -2.22 0.98
C SER A 100 15.51 -3.05 1.83
N ARG A 101 14.85 -2.47 2.84
CA ARG A 101 13.92 -3.18 3.73
C ARG A 101 12.66 -3.62 3.01
N LEU A 102 12.21 -2.87 2.00
CA LEU A 102 10.94 -3.12 1.32
C LEU A 102 11.08 -3.51 -0.16
N ALA A 103 12.27 -3.41 -0.75
CA ALA A 103 12.54 -3.75 -2.16
C ALA A 103 12.09 -5.16 -2.61
N ARG A 104 11.95 -6.13 -1.69
CA ARG A 104 11.35 -7.47 -1.90
C ARG A 104 10.50 -7.91 -0.70
N ALA A 105 9.92 -6.95 0.02
CA ALA A 105 9.19 -7.25 1.23
C ALA A 105 7.93 -8.07 0.95
N THR A 106 7.70 -9.04 1.83
CA THR A 106 6.39 -9.66 2.02
C THR A 106 5.51 -8.75 2.88
N ARG A 107 4.22 -9.07 2.98
CA ARG A 107 3.33 -8.38 3.92
C ARG A 107 3.87 -8.49 5.36
N ALA A 108 4.44 -9.62 5.74
CA ALA A 108 5.00 -9.79 7.09
C ALA A 108 6.18 -8.83 7.37
N ASP A 109 6.99 -8.52 6.35
CA ASP A 109 8.09 -7.56 6.48
C ASP A 109 7.57 -6.13 6.66
N VAL A 110 6.50 -5.77 5.93
CA VAL A 110 5.80 -4.48 6.13
C VAL A 110 5.22 -4.41 7.54
N ASP A 111 4.56 -5.47 8.01
CA ASP A 111 3.97 -5.51 9.35
C ASP A 111 5.04 -5.38 10.44
N GLY A 112 6.18 -6.07 10.28
CA GLY A 112 7.32 -5.97 11.18
C GLY A 112 7.90 -4.56 11.23
N LEU A 113 8.12 -3.95 10.06
CA LEU A 113 8.60 -2.57 9.95
C LEU A 113 7.64 -1.58 10.61
N VAL A 114 6.34 -1.62 10.28
CA VAL A 114 5.36 -0.70 10.87
C VAL A 114 5.25 -0.91 12.39
N GLY A 115 5.37 -2.15 12.86
CA GLY A 115 5.44 -2.46 14.29
C GLY A 115 6.65 -1.81 14.98
N GLU A 116 7.84 -1.88 14.37
CA GLU A 116 9.06 -1.23 14.88
C GLU A 116 8.93 0.30 14.91
N LEU A 117 8.41 0.90 13.84
CA LEU A 117 8.19 2.34 13.73
C LEU A 117 7.22 2.82 14.81
N ASN A 118 6.05 2.19 14.90
CA ASN A 118 5.04 2.55 15.91
C ASN A 118 5.56 2.37 17.34
N ALA A 119 6.32 1.30 17.62
CA ALA A 119 6.91 1.09 18.94
C ALA A 119 7.95 2.18 19.28
N THR A 120 8.72 2.64 18.29
CA THR A 120 9.68 3.74 18.46
C THR A 120 8.96 5.06 18.74
N THR A 121 7.90 5.37 17.99
CA THR A 121 7.05 6.53 18.26
C THR A 121 6.44 6.50 19.67
N THR A 122 5.92 5.36 20.13
CA THR A 122 5.36 5.22 21.48
C THR A 122 6.41 5.35 22.58
N ALA A 123 7.65 4.92 22.34
CA ALA A 123 8.74 5.05 23.31
C ALA A 123 9.23 6.50 23.51
N GLY A 124 8.81 7.44 22.64
CA GLY A 124 9.25 8.83 22.65
C GLY A 124 10.64 9.03 22.01
N PRO A 125 11.07 10.28 21.76
CA PRO A 125 12.30 10.53 21.02
C PRO A 125 13.52 9.96 21.75
N ARG A 126 14.26 9.05 21.14
CA ARG A 126 15.66 8.82 21.52
C ARG A 126 16.42 10.08 21.10
N ALA A 127 16.92 10.85 22.07
CA ALA A 127 17.76 12.05 21.91
C ALA A 127 17.91 12.51 20.45
N ALA A 128 17.01 13.40 20.03
CA ALA A 128 16.81 13.84 18.66
C ALA A 128 18.13 13.99 17.90
N ALA A 129 18.38 13.08 16.95
CA ALA A 129 19.08 13.51 15.76
C ALA A 129 18.19 14.57 15.12
N GLU A 130 18.77 15.74 14.88
CA GLU A 130 18.20 16.98 14.37
C GLU A 130 17.53 16.79 12.99
N ARG A 131 16.42 16.04 12.90
CA ARG A 131 15.65 15.81 11.67
C ARG A 131 14.19 15.58 12.00
N ALA A 132 13.48 16.66 12.29
CA ALA A 132 12.02 16.69 12.19
C ALA A 132 11.56 18.12 11.89
N THR A 133 11.70 18.52 10.63
CA THR A 133 11.14 19.78 10.10
C THR A 133 9.84 19.55 9.35
N THR A 134 9.26 18.35 9.41
CA THR A 134 8.07 17.93 8.65
C THR A 134 6.89 17.63 9.56
N ALA A 135 5.69 17.99 9.09
CA ALA A 135 4.45 18.11 9.86
C ALA A 135 3.85 16.81 10.44
N ALA A 136 4.39 15.63 10.12
CA ALA A 136 3.86 14.34 10.58
C ALA A 136 4.80 13.50 11.45
N ALA A 137 6.09 13.86 11.55
CA ALA A 137 7.09 13.06 12.24
C ALA A 137 6.70 12.76 13.70
N GLY A 138 6.78 11.50 14.12
CA GLY A 138 6.34 11.05 15.44
C GLY A 138 4.85 10.72 15.54
N SER A 139 4.23 10.29 14.43
CA SER A 139 2.84 9.82 14.40
C SER A 139 2.75 8.30 14.31
N ILE A 140 1.60 7.76 14.74
CA ILE A 140 1.34 6.31 14.71
C ILE A 140 0.59 5.93 13.44
N VAL A 141 1.11 4.94 12.72
CA VAL A 141 0.41 4.29 11.60
C VAL A 141 -0.75 3.47 12.15
N LEU A 142 -1.97 3.75 11.68
CA LEU A 142 -3.20 3.07 12.05
C LEU A 142 -3.52 1.92 11.08
N GLY A 143 -3.15 2.10 9.82
CA GLY A 143 -3.41 1.14 8.75
C GLY A 143 -2.93 1.59 7.39
N VAL A 144 -3.06 0.70 6.42
CA VAL A 144 -2.81 1.00 5.01
C VAL A 144 -3.98 0.50 4.17
N LEU A 145 -4.52 1.38 3.31
CA LEU A 145 -5.46 0.98 2.26
C LEU A 145 -4.72 0.78 0.95
N TRP A 146 -5.07 -0.28 0.23
CA TRP A 146 -4.41 -0.68 -1.01
C TRP A 146 -5.41 -0.77 -2.14
N ARG A 147 -5.03 -0.25 -3.32
CA ARG A 147 -5.90 -0.34 -4.50
C ARG A 147 -6.04 -1.76 -5.04
N ASP A 148 -5.00 -2.57 -4.93
CA ASP A 148 -5.02 -3.92 -5.47
C ASP A 148 -5.13 -4.98 -4.34
N PRO A 149 -5.62 -6.18 -4.65
CA PRO A 149 -5.58 -7.30 -3.73
C PRO A 149 -4.14 -7.66 -3.32
N SER A 150 -4.03 -8.32 -2.18
CA SER A 150 -2.77 -8.84 -1.63
C SER A 150 -1.75 -7.76 -1.30
N TYR A 151 -2.24 -6.60 -0.85
CA TYR A 151 -1.41 -5.48 -0.37
C TYR A 151 -0.53 -4.90 -1.47
N LYS A 152 -1.13 -4.57 -2.61
CA LYS A 152 -0.42 -4.12 -3.81
C LYS A 152 -0.99 -2.83 -4.37
N GLY A 153 -0.23 -2.25 -5.29
CA GLY A 153 -0.61 -1.06 -6.04
C GLY A 153 -0.41 0.21 -5.23
N ALA A 154 -1.10 1.26 -5.68
CA ALA A 154 -1.10 2.54 -4.98
C ALA A 154 -1.75 2.39 -3.59
N SER A 155 -1.23 3.13 -2.61
CA SER A 155 -1.62 2.96 -1.20
C SER A 155 -1.86 4.27 -0.46
N LYS A 156 -2.64 4.21 0.62
CA LYS A 156 -2.75 5.28 1.63
C LYS A 156 -2.30 4.77 2.97
N VAL A 157 -1.23 5.34 3.51
CA VAL A 157 -0.78 5.15 4.89
C VAL A 157 -1.60 6.09 5.77
N LEU A 158 -2.53 5.52 6.53
CA LEU A 158 -3.43 6.26 7.40
C LEU A 158 -2.81 6.33 8.78
N TYR A 159 -2.59 7.53 9.29
CA TYR A 159 -1.91 7.75 10.57
C TYR A 159 -2.71 8.67 11.48
N GLY A 160 -2.52 8.53 12.79
CA GLY A 160 -3.11 9.43 13.78
C GLY A 160 -2.02 10.21 14.50
N SER A 161 -2.30 11.47 14.81
CA SER A 161 -1.45 12.25 15.72
C SER A 161 -1.53 11.67 17.14
N GLY A 162 -0.37 11.56 17.80
CA GLY A 162 -0.22 10.96 19.14
C GLY A 162 0.38 9.54 19.13
N THR A 163 0.52 8.95 20.32
CA THR A 163 1.37 7.76 20.54
C THR A 163 0.62 6.45 20.84
N ASN A 164 -0.72 6.50 20.92
CA ASN A 164 -1.53 5.40 21.45
C ASN A 164 -2.33 4.61 20.40
N GLY A 165 -2.46 5.12 19.17
CA GLY A 165 -3.33 4.52 18.16
C GLY A 165 -4.71 4.17 18.71
N CYS A 166 -5.22 2.97 18.43
CA CYS A 166 -6.49 2.49 18.96
C CYS A 166 -6.39 1.75 20.31
N HIS A 167 -5.19 1.63 20.90
CA HIS A 167 -4.98 0.86 22.13
C HIS A 167 -5.74 1.42 23.35
N THR A 168 -6.01 2.73 23.36
CA THR A 168 -6.64 3.43 24.50
C THR A 168 -8.10 3.81 24.23
N GLY A 169 -8.77 3.15 23.29
CA GLY A 169 -10.18 3.41 22.98
C GLY A 169 -10.43 4.42 21.86
N SER A 170 -9.38 5.05 21.33
CA SER A 170 -9.50 6.03 20.25
C SER A 170 -10.01 5.38 18.96
N THR A 171 -10.85 6.12 18.25
CA THR A 171 -11.38 5.76 16.93
C THR A 171 -10.98 6.84 15.94
N TYR A 172 -10.62 6.44 14.72
CA TYR A 172 -10.19 7.35 13.66
C TYR A 172 -10.98 7.07 12.39
N GLY A 173 -11.41 8.12 11.70
CA GLY A 173 -12.33 7.96 10.58
C GLY A 173 -12.00 8.83 9.39
N PHE A 174 -12.35 8.31 8.22
CA PHE A 174 -12.25 9.00 6.94
C PHE A 174 -13.62 8.91 6.26
N PRO A 175 -14.47 9.94 6.39
CA PRO A 175 -15.88 9.90 6.00
C PRO A 175 -16.07 9.93 4.48
N ASN A 176 -15.03 10.31 3.73
CA ASN A 176 -15.08 10.44 2.28
C ASN A 176 -13.76 10.04 1.64
N LEU A 177 -13.70 8.83 1.07
CA LEU A 177 -12.53 8.32 0.36
C LEU A 177 -12.35 8.93 -1.04
N ALA A 178 -13.34 9.66 -1.57
CA ALA A 178 -13.19 10.33 -2.86
C ALA A 178 -12.15 11.44 -2.80
N ASN A 179 -12.06 12.13 -1.66
CA ASN A 179 -11.03 13.13 -1.40
C ASN A 179 -9.61 12.56 -1.39
N LEU A 180 -9.48 11.25 -1.16
CA LEU A 180 -8.20 10.52 -1.10
C LEU A 180 -7.94 9.71 -2.36
N LEU A 181 -8.72 9.89 -3.43
CA LEU A 181 -8.64 9.07 -4.65
C LEU A 181 -8.71 7.55 -4.34
N MET A 182 -9.47 7.18 -3.30
CA MET A 182 -9.66 5.80 -2.83
C MET A 182 -11.13 5.36 -2.86
N ASN A 183 -12.02 6.19 -3.42
CA ASN A 183 -13.43 5.83 -3.55
C ASN A 183 -13.63 4.72 -4.57
N ASN A 184 -14.28 3.63 -4.15
CA ASN A 184 -14.62 2.48 -5.00
C ASN A 184 -13.41 1.85 -5.71
N VAL A 185 -12.23 1.89 -5.08
CA VAL A 185 -11.00 1.30 -5.65
C VAL A 185 -10.17 0.55 -4.61
N VAL A 186 -10.64 0.43 -3.36
CA VAL A 186 -9.89 -0.30 -2.33
C VAL A 186 -10.16 -1.79 -2.49
N SER A 187 -9.10 -2.59 -2.51
CA SER A 187 -9.19 -4.04 -2.69
C SER A 187 -8.48 -4.85 -1.59
N SER A 188 -7.61 -4.21 -0.81
CA SER A 188 -7.06 -4.83 0.42
C SER A 188 -6.75 -3.78 1.49
N ALA A 189 -6.63 -4.22 2.75
CA ALA A 189 -6.42 -3.33 3.89
C ALA A 189 -5.57 -3.98 4.98
N SER A 190 -4.67 -3.18 5.56
CA SER A 190 -3.86 -3.54 6.72
C SER A 190 -4.21 -2.66 7.92
N THR A 191 -4.13 -3.20 9.14
CA THR A 191 -4.33 -2.43 10.38
C THR A 191 -3.17 -2.64 11.35
N TYR A 192 -2.89 -1.61 12.14
CA TYR A 192 -1.79 -1.56 13.10
C TYR A 192 -2.23 -0.84 14.38
N ALA A 193 -1.33 -0.71 15.35
CA ALA A 193 -1.55 0.07 16.58
C ALA A 193 -2.85 -0.29 17.33
N GLY A 194 -3.14 -1.59 17.40
CA GLY A 194 -4.31 -2.11 18.08
C GLY A 194 -5.64 -1.79 17.38
N CYS A 195 -5.59 -1.35 16.12
CA CYS A 195 -6.79 -1.03 15.36
C CYS A 195 -7.33 -2.25 14.59
N TRP A 196 -8.65 -2.35 14.49
CA TRP A 196 -9.38 -3.08 13.46
C TRP A 196 -10.07 -2.07 12.54
N VAL A 197 -10.36 -2.45 11.31
CA VAL A 197 -10.94 -1.53 10.32
C VAL A 197 -12.30 -2.02 9.83
N THR A 198 -13.24 -1.08 9.72
CA THR A 198 -14.52 -1.25 9.05
C THR A 198 -14.57 -0.35 7.82
N LEU A 199 -14.76 -0.93 6.64
CA LEU A 199 -15.00 -0.22 5.40
C LEU A 199 -16.51 -0.18 5.12
N TYR A 200 -16.97 0.93 4.54
CA TYR A 200 -18.37 1.23 4.29
C TYR A 200 -18.56 1.57 2.82
N ASP A 201 -19.64 1.08 2.20
CA ASP A 201 -19.92 1.32 0.77
C ASP A 201 -20.60 2.68 0.48
N SER A 202 -20.83 3.46 1.52
CA SER A 202 -21.37 4.81 1.45
C SER A 202 -20.47 5.77 2.22
N TYR A 203 -20.63 7.08 1.94
CA TYR A 203 -19.97 8.13 2.73
C TYR A 203 -20.46 8.15 4.18
N SER A 204 -19.69 8.81 5.04
CA SER A 204 -20.05 9.08 6.44
C SER A 204 -20.43 7.82 7.23
N TYR A 205 -19.73 6.71 6.96
CA TYR A 205 -19.84 5.44 7.68
C TYR A 205 -21.23 4.78 7.59
N ALA A 206 -21.92 5.00 6.47
CA ALA A 206 -23.24 4.43 6.20
C ALA A 206 -23.18 3.19 5.30
N GLY A 207 -24.33 2.54 5.08
CA GLY A 207 -24.47 1.47 4.08
C GLY A 207 -23.93 0.11 4.54
N THR A 208 -23.53 -0.70 3.55
CA THR A 208 -23.00 -2.06 3.76
C THR A 208 -21.58 -1.98 4.28
N LYS A 209 -21.19 -2.95 5.11
CA LYS A 209 -19.92 -2.93 5.83
C LYS A 209 -19.06 -4.15 5.52
N LYS A 210 -17.74 -3.97 5.54
CA LYS A 210 -16.73 -5.04 5.53
C LYS A 210 -15.74 -4.78 6.66
N ASN A 211 -15.55 -5.79 7.51
CA ASN A 211 -14.57 -5.73 8.59
C ASN A 211 -13.30 -6.48 8.19
N CYS A 212 -12.14 -5.92 8.56
CA CYS A 212 -10.84 -6.56 8.43
C CYS A 212 -10.17 -6.63 9.80
N THR A 213 -9.91 -7.86 10.24
CA THR A 213 -9.45 -8.18 11.60
C THR A 213 -8.37 -9.26 11.56
N PRO A 214 -7.08 -8.93 11.70
CA PRO A 214 -6.50 -7.58 11.61
C PRO A 214 -6.36 -7.09 10.16
N HIS A 215 -6.18 -7.96 9.18
CA HIS A 215 -5.95 -7.58 7.79
C HIS A 215 -6.96 -8.23 6.84
N CYS A 216 -7.14 -7.65 5.66
CA CYS A 216 -7.79 -8.29 4.53
C CYS A 216 -6.84 -8.28 3.34
N ALA A 217 -6.40 -9.45 2.88
CA ALA A 217 -5.68 -9.57 1.61
C ALA A 217 -6.61 -9.38 0.41
N THR A 218 -7.93 -9.51 0.59
CA THR A 218 -8.94 -9.17 -0.41
C THR A 218 -10.21 -8.72 0.29
N LEU A 219 -10.96 -7.79 -0.31
CA LEU A 219 -12.29 -7.42 0.16
C LEU A 219 -13.38 -8.39 -0.32
N GLY A 220 -13.07 -9.30 -1.24
CA GLY A 220 -13.99 -10.29 -1.77
C GLY A 220 -15.14 -9.63 -2.54
N SER A 221 -16.39 -9.95 -2.22
CA SER A 221 -17.55 -9.28 -2.83
C SER A 221 -17.71 -7.79 -2.47
N PHE A 222 -16.81 -7.26 -1.63
CA PHE A 222 -16.75 -5.86 -1.24
C PHE A 222 -15.62 -5.10 -1.96
N ASP A 223 -14.88 -5.74 -2.88
CA ASP A 223 -13.90 -5.08 -3.74
C ASP A 223 -14.50 -3.85 -4.42
N ASP A 224 -13.70 -2.79 -4.55
CA ASP A 224 -14.07 -1.59 -5.30
C ASP A 224 -15.38 -0.93 -4.86
N ARG A 225 -15.73 -1.07 -3.57
CA ARG A 225 -16.97 -0.47 -3.02
C ARG A 225 -16.76 0.50 -1.88
N ALA A 226 -15.59 0.48 -1.24
CA ALA A 226 -15.35 1.33 -0.08
C ALA A 226 -15.43 2.82 -0.45
N SER A 227 -16.28 3.56 0.26
CA SER A 227 -16.49 5.01 0.13
C SER A 227 -16.16 5.75 1.43
N SER A 228 -16.16 5.07 2.58
CA SER A 228 -15.65 5.58 3.85
C SER A 228 -15.06 4.47 4.72
N VAL A 229 -14.24 4.82 5.71
CA VAL A 229 -13.53 3.84 6.55
C VAL A 229 -13.35 4.34 7.97
N VAL A 230 -13.36 3.41 8.93
CA VAL A 230 -13.11 3.71 10.34
C VAL A 230 -12.17 2.67 10.96
N TYR A 231 -11.14 3.15 11.65
CA TYR A 231 -10.23 2.38 12.48
C TYR A 231 -10.66 2.48 13.94
N ARG A 232 -10.87 1.33 14.59
CA ARG A 232 -11.38 1.23 15.96
C ARG A 232 -10.53 0.31 16.82
N PRO A 233 -10.61 0.38 18.15
CA PRO A 233 -9.92 -0.56 19.04
C PRO A 233 -10.23 -2.02 18.66
N ALA A 234 -9.20 -2.86 18.65
CA ALA A 234 -9.35 -4.28 18.42
C ALA A 234 -10.37 -4.89 19.39
N GLY A 235 -11.23 -5.78 18.89
CA GLY A 235 -12.40 -6.28 19.62
C GLY A 235 -13.66 -5.44 19.43
N THR A 236 -13.58 -4.26 18.81
CA THR A 236 -14.75 -3.44 18.47
C THR A 236 -14.97 -3.40 16.96
N LEU A 237 -16.22 -3.51 16.52
CA LEU A 237 -16.63 -3.50 15.11
C LEU A 237 -17.79 -2.54 14.90
N GLY A 238 -17.86 -1.97 13.70
CA GLY A 238 -18.88 -1.01 13.29
C GLY A 238 -20.11 -1.63 12.63
#